data_AF-A0A0G9H6Y6-F1
#
_entry.id   AF-A0A0G9H6Y6-F1
#
_cell.length_a   1.000
_cell.length_b   1.000
_cell.length_c   1.000
_cell.angle_alpha   90.00
_cell.angle_beta   90.00
_cell.angle_gamma   90.00
#
_symmetry.space_group_name_H-M   'P 1'
#
loop_
_entity.id
_entity.type
_entity.pdbx_description
1 polymer ?
#
loop_
_entity_poly.entity_id
_entity_poly.type
_entity_poly.pdbx_seq_one_letter_code
_entity_poly.pdbx_strand_id
1 'polypeptide(L)'
;MIPSAHAVADPAPDARIVLGHSTVPLNGPWRFHIGDDQRWSSPDFDDSAWETVDLTPAAGAHDGDVGLPGYVTGWSQRGHAHYTGYAWYRIRIAVDGDKATALALAGPTLVDSTYQLYVDGKLVGGPGDFSQTPPTVFAAKPSVFALPTSPSAPTQTYVIAFRVWLDPLEASGESGGMHVAPVIGAADAIQQLHQTQWLQTFKGYVVDAAEPLAFVLLAIMVVALTAGGTADSYRWLVAALILLALLRVNQVLFFWTPYLSLRGYDIAVTVLLRPLVLAAWTLAWRDWFRLDKRPWLGRAVGALTVIYVVFACLGRPWFAPEATHGIKASGDVVIQSLRVVFAALYLWVIALGVTRSPKPSTWLAALAAILVGIGLFATELSALGVPGIWFPYGTGVSRSQYAYALFIALLFVLILIRSVGYARRK
;
A
#
# COMPACT_ATOMS: atom_id res chain seq x y z
N MET A 1 -4.17 -4.86 -86.05
CA MET A 1 -4.55 -5.59 -84.83
C MET A 1 -3.32 -5.71 -83.95
N ILE A 2 -3.29 -5.02 -82.81
CA ILE A 2 -2.26 -5.20 -81.77
C ILE A 2 -2.99 -5.96 -80.64
N PRO A 3 -2.47 -7.10 -80.16
CA PRO A 3 -3.15 -7.84 -79.11
C PRO A 3 -2.95 -7.12 -77.76
N SER A 4 -4.05 -6.82 -77.08
CA SER A 4 -4.03 -6.37 -75.68
C SER A 4 -3.63 -7.53 -74.78
N ALA A 5 -2.42 -7.49 -74.22
CA ALA A 5 -2.05 -8.37 -73.12
C ALA A 5 -2.75 -7.87 -71.85
N HIS A 6 -3.73 -8.62 -71.36
CA HIS A 6 -4.25 -8.42 -70.01
C HIS A 6 -3.15 -8.84 -69.02
N ALA A 7 -2.58 -7.86 -68.32
CA ALA A 7 -1.75 -8.12 -67.15
C ALA A 7 -2.65 -8.73 -66.07
N VAL A 8 -2.50 -10.02 -65.83
CA VAL A 8 -3.09 -10.70 -64.67
C VAL A 8 -2.34 -10.15 -63.46
N ALA A 9 -3.03 -9.38 -62.62
CA ALA A 9 -2.47 -8.94 -61.35
C ALA A 9 -2.32 -10.17 -60.45
N ASP A 10 -1.10 -10.41 -59.96
CA ASP A 10 -0.87 -11.45 -58.96
C ASP A 10 -1.73 -11.15 -57.72
N PRO A 11 -2.40 -12.15 -57.13
CA PRO A 11 -3.15 -11.96 -55.90
C PRO A 11 -2.20 -11.45 -54.82
N ALA A 12 -2.61 -10.40 -54.10
CA ALA A 12 -1.84 -9.87 -52.98
C ALA A 12 -1.62 -11.02 -51.96
N PRO A 13 -0.40 -11.19 -51.41
CA PRO A 13 -0.15 -12.26 -50.45
C PRO A 13 -1.07 -12.12 -49.24
N ASP A 14 -1.69 -13.23 -48.84
CA ASP A 14 -2.56 -13.28 -47.67
C ASP A 14 -1.81 -12.76 -46.43
N ALA A 15 -2.46 -11.86 -45.67
CA ALA A 15 -1.93 -11.39 -44.40
C ALA A 15 -1.93 -12.55 -43.39
N ARG A 16 -0.76 -13.14 -43.15
CA ARG A 16 -0.60 -14.19 -42.15
C ARG A 16 -0.71 -13.57 -40.75
N ILE A 17 -1.89 -13.65 -40.15
CA ILE A 17 -2.12 -13.25 -38.76
C ILE A 17 -1.83 -14.45 -37.87
N VAL A 18 -0.77 -14.35 -37.06
CA VAL A 18 -0.50 -15.30 -35.97
C VAL A 18 -0.98 -14.63 -34.69
N LEU A 19 -2.03 -15.17 -34.07
CA LEU A 19 -2.41 -14.75 -32.72
C LEU A 19 -1.39 -15.33 -31.74
N GLY A 20 -0.56 -14.46 -31.16
CA GLY A 20 0.51 -14.84 -30.25
C GLY A 20 0.05 -14.84 -28.80
N HIS A 21 0.21 -15.98 -28.15
CA HIS A 21 0.51 -16.10 -26.71
C HIS A 21 -0.63 -15.70 -25.76
N SER A 22 -1.45 -16.70 -25.44
CA SER A 22 -2.55 -16.57 -24.49
C SER A 22 -2.07 -16.66 -23.04
N THR A 23 -2.66 -15.84 -22.20
CA THR A 23 -2.64 -15.99 -20.74
C THR A 23 -4.02 -16.41 -20.27
N VAL A 24 -4.07 -17.17 -19.18
CA VAL A 24 -5.30 -17.68 -18.59
C VAL A 24 -5.25 -17.44 -17.08
N PRO A 25 -6.18 -16.66 -16.51
CA PRO A 25 -6.28 -16.53 -15.06
C PRO A 25 -6.76 -17.85 -14.47
N LEU A 26 -6.08 -18.32 -13.44
CA LEU A 26 -6.43 -19.54 -12.72
C LEU A 26 -7.51 -19.22 -11.69
N ASN A 27 -8.74 -18.95 -12.14
CA ASN A 27 -9.84 -18.59 -11.25
C ASN A 27 -10.31 -19.77 -10.39
N GLY A 28 -10.20 -21.00 -10.89
CA GLY A 28 -10.58 -22.19 -10.13
C GLY A 28 -10.83 -23.40 -11.02
N PRO A 29 -11.35 -24.50 -10.44
CA PRO A 29 -11.70 -24.63 -9.01
C PRO A 29 -10.45 -24.83 -8.14
N TRP A 30 -10.23 -23.96 -7.15
CA TRP A 30 -9.20 -24.14 -6.14
C TRP A 30 -9.69 -25.04 -5.02
N ARG A 31 -8.84 -25.92 -4.51
CA ARG A 31 -9.05 -26.63 -3.25
C ARG A 31 -8.44 -25.83 -2.11
N PHE A 32 -9.21 -25.55 -1.08
CA PHE A 32 -8.83 -24.68 0.03
C PHE A 32 -8.92 -25.39 1.38
N HIS A 33 -7.94 -25.15 2.25
CA HIS A 33 -7.93 -25.69 3.61
C HIS A 33 -7.16 -24.77 4.57
N ILE A 34 -7.73 -24.53 5.75
CA ILE A 34 -7.06 -23.79 6.83
C ILE A 34 -6.06 -24.67 7.59
N GLY A 35 -5.06 -24.07 8.22
CA GLY A 35 -4.00 -24.79 8.92
C GLY A 35 -2.74 -24.97 8.06
N ASP A 36 -1.81 -25.79 8.55
CA ASP A 36 -0.48 -25.87 7.97
C ASP A 36 0.09 -27.28 8.01
N ASP A 37 0.24 -27.89 6.84
CA ASP A 37 0.94 -29.16 6.68
C ASP A 37 1.73 -29.16 5.37
N GLN A 38 3.04 -29.32 5.46
CA GLN A 38 3.94 -29.30 4.31
C GLN A 38 3.64 -30.42 3.30
N ARG A 39 3.00 -31.53 3.72
CA ARG A 39 2.58 -32.62 2.83
C ARG A 39 1.55 -32.15 1.80
N TRP A 40 0.83 -31.07 2.08
CA TRP A 40 -0.13 -30.47 1.18
C TRP A 40 0.50 -29.73 -0.01
N SER A 41 1.82 -29.73 -0.19
CA SER A 41 2.41 -29.36 -1.48
C SER A 41 2.50 -30.53 -2.46
N SER A 42 2.43 -31.79 -1.97
CA SER A 42 2.70 -32.99 -2.77
C SER A 42 1.70 -33.16 -3.92
N PRO A 43 2.14 -33.54 -5.14
CA PRO A 43 1.24 -33.81 -6.26
C PRO A 43 0.30 -35.00 -6.01
N ASP A 44 0.72 -35.95 -5.17
CA ASP A 44 -0.02 -37.19 -4.86
C ASP A 44 -0.99 -37.04 -3.68
N PHE A 45 -1.02 -35.86 -3.03
CA PHE A 45 -1.94 -35.61 -1.93
C PHE A 45 -3.39 -35.53 -2.43
N ASP A 46 -4.30 -36.23 -1.73
CA ASP A 46 -5.73 -36.21 -2.01
C ASP A 46 -6.40 -35.02 -1.30
N ASP A 47 -6.78 -34.02 -2.09
CA ASP A 47 -7.48 -32.81 -1.66
C ASP A 47 -8.99 -32.85 -1.98
N SER A 48 -9.55 -34.02 -2.29
CA SER A 48 -10.96 -34.16 -2.68
C SER A 48 -11.95 -33.71 -1.59
N ALA A 49 -11.57 -33.85 -0.32
CA ALA A 49 -12.34 -33.43 0.85
C ALA A 49 -12.23 -31.92 1.16
N TRP A 50 -11.36 -31.19 0.48
CA TRP A 50 -11.14 -29.77 0.73
C TRP A 50 -12.26 -28.90 0.15
N GLU A 51 -12.46 -27.74 0.76
CA GLU A 51 -13.39 -26.71 0.29
C GLU A 51 -13.03 -26.31 -1.15
N THR A 52 -14.04 -26.02 -1.98
CA THR A 52 -13.81 -25.47 -3.32
C THR A 52 -13.97 -23.97 -3.32
N VAL A 53 -12.95 -23.25 -3.77
CA VAL A 53 -12.92 -21.79 -3.90
C VAL A 53 -12.86 -21.38 -5.36
N ASP A 54 -13.70 -20.43 -5.73
CA ASP A 54 -13.65 -19.70 -6.99
C ASP A 54 -13.14 -18.27 -6.75
N LEU A 55 -12.11 -17.91 -7.50
CA LEU A 55 -11.47 -16.59 -7.54
C LEU A 55 -11.92 -15.77 -8.75
N THR A 56 -13.01 -16.17 -9.42
CA THR A 56 -13.61 -15.37 -10.49
C THR A 56 -14.13 -14.04 -9.91
N PRO A 57 -13.57 -12.89 -10.34
CA PRO A 57 -14.00 -11.60 -9.84
C PRO A 57 -15.34 -11.18 -10.45
N ALA A 58 -16.12 -10.41 -9.69
CA ALA A 58 -17.25 -9.70 -10.26
C ALA A 58 -16.77 -8.69 -11.33
N ALA A 59 -17.61 -8.41 -12.33
CA ALA A 59 -17.26 -7.45 -13.38
C ALA A 59 -16.96 -6.07 -12.78
N GLY A 60 -15.78 -5.52 -13.09
CA GLY A 60 -15.31 -4.25 -12.56
C GLY A 60 -14.79 -4.28 -11.12
N ALA A 61 -14.70 -5.46 -10.48
CA ALA A 61 -14.15 -5.57 -9.14
C ALA A 61 -12.67 -5.18 -9.11
N HIS A 62 -12.31 -4.35 -8.13
CA HIS A 62 -10.96 -3.89 -7.87
C HIS A 62 -10.71 -3.80 -6.36
N ASP A 63 -9.44 -3.74 -5.96
CA ASP A 63 -9.06 -3.57 -4.56
C ASP A 63 -9.40 -2.16 -4.04
N GLY A 64 -9.40 -2.02 -2.72
CA GLY A 64 -9.70 -0.77 -2.04
C GLY A 64 -8.54 0.24 -1.98
N ASP A 65 -7.33 -0.11 -2.43
CA ASP A 65 -6.14 0.74 -2.30
C ASP A 65 -5.77 1.41 -3.63
N VAL A 66 -5.20 0.68 -4.59
CA VAL A 66 -4.62 1.27 -5.81
C VAL A 66 -5.45 1.04 -7.08
N GLY A 67 -6.50 0.23 -7.00
CA GLY A 67 -7.40 -0.11 -8.11
C GLY A 67 -6.95 -1.33 -8.92
N LEU A 68 -6.20 -2.26 -8.32
CA LEU A 68 -5.88 -3.57 -8.89
C LEU A 68 -7.17 -4.30 -9.29
N PRO A 69 -7.37 -4.62 -10.58
CA PRO A 69 -8.54 -5.34 -11.04
C PRO A 69 -8.51 -6.79 -10.59
N GLY A 70 -9.67 -7.43 -10.69
CA GLY A 70 -9.79 -8.88 -10.46
C GLY A 70 -9.85 -9.24 -8.98
N TYR A 71 -10.30 -8.30 -8.14
CA TYR A 71 -10.43 -8.49 -6.71
C TYR A 71 -11.59 -9.45 -6.37
N VAL A 72 -11.33 -10.35 -5.42
CA VAL A 72 -12.32 -11.15 -4.71
C VAL A 72 -12.11 -11.04 -3.20
N THR A 73 -13.17 -11.23 -2.41
CA THR A 73 -13.07 -11.22 -0.95
C THR A 73 -12.31 -12.44 -0.42
N GLY A 74 -11.61 -12.25 0.70
CA GLY A 74 -10.82 -13.28 1.36
C GLY A 74 -11.63 -14.33 2.11
N TRP A 75 -10.95 -15.29 2.73
CA TRP A 75 -11.59 -16.41 3.43
C TRP A 75 -12.45 -15.99 4.62
N SER A 76 -12.23 -14.79 5.18
CA SER A 76 -13.07 -14.25 6.27
C SER A 76 -14.53 -14.09 5.85
N GLN A 77 -14.79 -13.80 4.57
CA GLN A 77 -16.13 -13.73 3.97
C GLN A 77 -16.60 -15.07 3.38
N ARG A 78 -15.82 -16.15 3.57
CA ARG A 78 -16.10 -17.50 3.04
C ARG A 78 -16.21 -18.52 4.18
N GLY A 79 -16.78 -18.11 5.31
CA GLY A 79 -17.03 -19.00 6.45
C GLY A 79 -15.87 -19.13 7.46
N HIS A 80 -14.73 -18.48 7.21
CA HIS A 80 -13.57 -18.50 8.12
C HIS A 80 -13.34 -17.14 8.79
N ALA A 81 -14.41 -16.52 9.28
CA ALA A 81 -14.34 -15.24 9.96
C ALA A 81 -13.40 -15.29 11.18
N HIS A 82 -12.59 -14.26 11.37
CA HIS A 82 -11.57 -14.14 12.42
C HIS A 82 -10.44 -15.17 12.37
N TYR A 83 -10.39 -16.03 11.34
CA TYR A 83 -9.29 -16.97 11.17
C TYR A 83 -8.05 -16.24 10.66
N THR A 84 -6.97 -16.34 11.43
CA THR A 84 -5.63 -15.86 11.09
C THR A 84 -4.64 -17.01 11.14
N GLY A 85 -3.55 -16.91 10.39
CA GLY A 85 -2.51 -17.92 10.32
C GLY A 85 -2.42 -18.56 8.96
N TYR A 86 -2.07 -19.84 8.92
CA TYR A 86 -1.79 -20.54 7.68
C TYR A 86 -3.05 -21.04 6.98
N ALA A 87 -3.06 -20.97 5.66
CA ALA A 87 -4.02 -21.67 4.83
C ALA A 87 -3.38 -22.09 3.51
N TRP A 88 -3.99 -23.07 2.85
CA TRP A 88 -3.48 -23.64 1.62
C TRP A 88 -4.51 -23.60 0.51
N TYR A 89 -4.03 -23.28 -0.69
CA TYR A 89 -4.79 -23.35 -1.93
C TYR A 89 -4.09 -24.33 -2.86
N ARG A 90 -4.82 -25.26 -3.48
CA ARG A 90 -4.29 -26.23 -4.44
C ARG A 90 -5.12 -26.23 -5.72
N ILE A 91 -4.48 -26.33 -6.87
CA ILE A 91 -5.15 -26.57 -8.15
C ILE A 91 -4.32 -27.53 -8.99
N ARG A 92 -5.01 -28.46 -9.66
CA ARG A 92 -4.40 -29.32 -10.67
C ARG A 92 -4.86 -28.85 -12.04
N ILE A 93 -3.90 -28.54 -12.91
CA ILE A 93 -4.16 -28.03 -14.25
C ILE A 93 -3.49 -28.90 -15.29
N ALA A 94 -4.11 -29.01 -16.45
CA ALA A 94 -3.54 -29.61 -17.65
C ALA A 94 -3.48 -28.52 -18.72
N VAL A 95 -2.29 -28.33 -19.29
CA VAL A 95 -2.01 -27.28 -20.29
C VAL A 95 -1.63 -27.97 -21.59
N ASP A 96 -2.48 -27.81 -22.59
CA ASP A 96 -2.20 -28.21 -23.96
C ASP A 96 -1.43 -27.09 -24.66
N GLY A 97 -0.31 -27.41 -25.30
CA GLY A 97 0.50 -26.40 -25.98
C GLY A 97 1.59 -27.01 -26.84
N ASP A 98 2.20 -26.18 -27.70
CA ASP A 98 3.39 -26.60 -28.44
C ASP A 98 4.50 -26.93 -27.43
N LYS A 99 5.14 -28.08 -27.62
CA LYS A 99 6.21 -28.62 -26.77
C LYS A 99 7.40 -27.66 -26.63
N ALA A 100 7.57 -26.76 -27.60
CA ALA A 100 8.62 -25.74 -27.59
C ALA A 100 8.25 -24.47 -26.81
N THR A 101 6.99 -24.30 -26.39
CA THR A 101 6.54 -23.10 -25.69
C THR A 101 6.94 -23.16 -24.22
N ALA A 102 7.83 -22.27 -23.79
CA ALA A 102 8.14 -22.08 -22.38
C ALA A 102 6.91 -21.53 -21.65
N LEU A 103 6.52 -22.17 -20.55
CA LEU A 103 5.39 -21.74 -19.72
C LEU A 103 5.88 -21.01 -18.46
N ALA A 104 5.10 -20.04 -18.01
CA ALA A 104 5.34 -19.34 -16.77
C ALA A 104 4.02 -19.06 -16.04
N LEU A 105 4.15 -18.76 -14.74
CA LEU A 105 3.08 -18.35 -13.86
C LEU A 105 3.39 -16.94 -13.33
N ALA A 106 2.49 -15.99 -13.58
CA ALA A 106 2.43 -14.78 -12.79
C ALA A 106 1.76 -15.09 -11.45
N GLY A 107 2.46 -14.81 -10.34
CA GLY A 107 1.87 -14.94 -9.01
C GLY A 107 0.67 -14.01 -8.81
N PRO A 108 -0.16 -14.28 -7.79
CA PRO A 108 -1.24 -13.37 -7.42
C PRO A 108 -0.64 -12.00 -7.05
N THR A 109 -1.17 -10.93 -7.64
CA THR A 109 -0.69 -9.56 -7.39
C THR A 109 -1.16 -9.01 -6.05
N LEU A 110 -2.20 -9.60 -5.47
CA LEU A 110 -2.72 -9.25 -4.15
C LEU A 110 -3.05 -10.51 -3.36
N VAL A 111 -2.32 -10.68 -2.25
CA VAL A 111 -2.52 -11.70 -1.23
C VAL A 111 -2.33 -11.00 0.09
N ASP A 112 -3.22 -11.24 1.04
CA ASP A 112 -3.03 -10.69 2.37
C ASP A 112 -1.79 -11.28 3.03
N SER A 113 -1.02 -10.41 3.68
CA SER A 113 0.27 -10.71 4.29
C SER A 113 1.28 -11.33 3.31
N THR A 114 1.30 -12.66 3.11
CA THR A 114 2.32 -13.31 2.29
C THR A 114 1.97 -14.75 1.87
N TYR A 115 2.71 -15.29 0.90
CA TYR A 115 2.61 -16.68 0.46
C TYR A 115 3.96 -17.33 0.10
N GLN A 116 3.95 -18.67 0.03
CA GLN A 116 4.91 -19.48 -0.73
C GLN A 116 4.17 -20.24 -1.83
N LEU A 117 4.82 -20.38 -2.98
CA LEU A 117 4.35 -21.11 -4.13
C LEU A 117 5.13 -22.42 -4.28
N TYR A 118 4.40 -23.51 -4.46
CA TYR A 118 4.91 -24.82 -4.80
C TYR A 118 4.35 -25.28 -6.15
N VAL A 119 5.19 -25.94 -6.94
CA VAL A 119 4.81 -26.61 -8.19
C VAL A 119 5.30 -28.04 -8.10
N ASP A 120 4.38 -29.00 -8.24
CA ASP A 120 4.64 -30.44 -8.13
C ASP A 120 5.44 -30.81 -6.85
N GLY A 121 5.04 -30.23 -5.72
CA GLY A 121 5.67 -30.43 -4.41
C GLY A 121 6.94 -29.63 -4.16
N LYS A 122 7.54 -28.99 -5.16
CA LYS A 122 8.78 -28.23 -5.03
C LYS A 122 8.50 -26.75 -4.78
N LEU A 123 9.19 -26.15 -3.81
CA LEU A 123 9.12 -24.71 -3.56
C LEU A 123 9.73 -23.94 -4.74
N VAL A 124 8.96 -23.02 -5.33
CA VAL A 124 9.39 -22.21 -6.48
C VAL A 124 9.66 -20.75 -6.08
N GLY A 125 8.99 -20.25 -5.04
CA GLY A 125 9.27 -18.92 -4.50
C GLY A 125 8.09 -18.33 -3.74
N GLY A 126 8.08 -17.01 -3.57
CA GLY A 126 7.04 -16.26 -2.85
C GLY A 126 7.62 -14.99 -2.22
N PRO A 127 6.79 -14.00 -1.86
CA PRO A 127 7.27 -12.75 -1.26
C PRO A 127 7.77 -12.91 0.19
N GLY A 128 7.32 -13.90 0.94
CA GLY A 128 7.66 -14.05 2.37
C GLY A 128 8.87 -14.90 2.66
N ASP A 129 9.43 -14.70 3.85
CA ASP A 129 10.44 -15.59 4.43
C ASP A 129 9.82 -16.50 5.48
N PHE A 130 9.67 -17.77 5.12
CA PHE A 130 9.07 -18.82 5.96
C PHE A 130 10.13 -19.68 6.67
N SER A 131 11.37 -19.20 6.78
CA SER A 131 12.43 -19.87 7.55
C SER A 131 12.17 -19.88 9.07
N GLN A 132 11.24 -19.06 9.55
CA GLN A 132 10.85 -18.91 10.95
C GLN A 132 9.34 -19.05 11.12
N THR A 133 8.88 -19.28 12.36
CA THR A 133 7.46 -19.32 12.71
C THR A 133 7.17 -18.32 13.84
N PRO A 134 6.27 -17.34 13.63
CA PRO A 134 5.59 -17.02 12.37
C PRO A 134 6.57 -16.50 11.29
N PRO A 135 6.19 -16.52 10.00
CA PRO A 135 7.06 -16.09 8.91
C PRO A 135 7.27 -14.58 8.92
N THR A 136 8.37 -14.12 8.31
CA THR A 136 8.56 -12.69 8.05
C THR A 136 7.78 -12.28 6.81
N VAL A 137 6.85 -11.35 7.02
CA VAL A 137 5.91 -10.88 5.99
C VAL A 137 6.51 -9.72 5.20
N PHE A 138 6.42 -9.82 3.87
CA PHE A 138 6.71 -8.75 2.93
C PHE A 138 5.54 -8.64 1.96
N ALA A 139 5.25 -7.42 1.50
CA ALA A 139 4.13 -7.18 0.58
C ALA A 139 4.21 -8.08 -0.67
N ALA A 140 3.05 -8.62 -1.07
CA ALA A 140 2.90 -9.29 -2.35
C ALA A 140 3.20 -8.33 -3.50
N LYS A 141 3.91 -8.83 -4.52
CA LYS A 141 4.36 -8.04 -5.67
C LYS A 141 4.19 -8.85 -6.94
N PRO A 142 4.03 -8.18 -8.10
CA PRO A 142 4.04 -8.87 -9.37
C PRO A 142 5.33 -9.68 -9.53
N SER A 143 5.18 -11.00 -9.58
CA SER A 143 6.25 -11.98 -9.60
C SER A 143 6.02 -12.97 -10.73
N VAL A 144 7.09 -13.43 -11.37
CA VAL A 144 7.04 -14.44 -12.44
C VAL A 144 7.78 -15.68 -11.98
N PHE A 145 7.18 -16.84 -12.19
CA PHE A 145 7.74 -18.14 -11.85
C PHE A 145 7.76 -19.00 -13.11
N ALA A 146 8.96 -19.44 -13.53
CA ALA A 146 9.09 -20.36 -14.64
C ALA A 146 8.51 -21.74 -14.25
N LEU A 147 7.70 -22.33 -15.13
CA LEU A 147 7.18 -23.68 -14.93
C LEU A 147 8.11 -24.70 -15.60
N PRO A 148 8.34 -25.87 -14.98
CA PRO A 148 9.16 -26.90 -15.58
C PRO A 148 8.48 -27.41 -16.85
N THR A 149 9.21 -27.42 -17.97
CA THR A 149 8.71 -27.95 -19.24
C THR A 149 9.13 -29.39 -19.43
N SER A 150 8.19 -30.27 -19.77
CA SER A 150 8.48 -31.65 -20.14
C SER A 150 8.35 -31.85 -21.66
N PRO A 151 9.46 -31.95 -22.42
CA PRO A 151 9.44 -31.98 -23.90
C PRO A 151 8.77 -33.23 -24.48
N SER A 152 8.54 -34.25 -23.66
CA SER A 152 8.02 -35.54 -24.10
C SER A 152 6.49 -35.58 -24.23
N ALA A 153 5.75 -34.76 -23.46
CA ALA A 153 4.29 -34.83 -23.37
C ALA A 153 3.61 -33.72 -24.19
N PRO A 154 2.53 -34.01 -24.95
CA PRO A 154 1.74 -32.99 -25.64
C PRO A 154 0.89 -32.13 -24.68
N THR A 155 0.53 -32.70 -23.53
CA THR A 155 -0.18 -32.03 -22.44
C THR A 155 0.71 -32.04 -21.21
N GLN A 156 0.87 -30.88 -20.59
CA GLN A 156 1.67 -30.72 -19.37
C GLN A 156 0.73 -30.56 -18.18
N THR A 157 0.86 -31.43 -17.18
CA THR A 157 0.06 -31.37 -15.95
C THR A 157 0.89 -30.78 -14.83
N TYR A 158 0.30 -29.85 -14.07
CA TYR A 158 0.92 -29.25 -12.90
C TYR A 158 0.00 -29.33 -11.70
N VAL A 159 0.57 -29.58 -10.53
CA VAL A 159 -0.08 -29.31 -9.24
C VAL A 159 0.54 -28.03 -8.67
N ILE A 160 -0.26 -26.97 -8.62
CA ILE A 160 0.12 -25.68 -8.08
C ILE A 160 -0.47 -25.56 -6.68
N ALA A 161 0.38 -25.26 -5.69
CA ALA A 161 -0.06 -25.06 -4.31
C ALA A 161 0.48 -23.74 -3.74
N PHE A 162 -0.38 -22.95 -3.13
CA PHE A 162 -0.02 -21.76 -2.37
C PHE A 162 -0.18 -22.05 -0.88
N ARG A 163 0.89 -21.83 -0.11
CA ARG A 163 0.88 -21.77 1.35
C ARG A 163 0.83 -20.31 1.75
N VAL A 164 -0.32 -19.85 2.23
CA VAL A 164 -0.57 -18.44 2.60
C VAL A 164 -0.46 -18.31 4.11
N TRP A 165 0.09 -17.20 4.58
CA TRP A 165 0.06 -16.81 5.98
C TRP A 165 -0.63 -15.45 6.09
N LEU A 166 -1.70 -15.37 6.87
CA LEU A 166 -2.33 -14.12 7.30
C LEU A 166 -1.80 -13.72 8.68
N ASP A 167 -1.07 -12.62 8.73
CA ASP A 167 -0.62 -12.03 9.98
C ASP A 167 -1.82 -11.46 10.75
N PRO A 168 -1.96 -11.76 12.06
CA PRO A 168 -3.03 -11.19 12.88
C PRO A 168 -3.11 -9.66 12.85
N LEU A 169 -2.02 -8.96 12.52
CA LEU A 169 -1.99 -7.51 12.36
C LEU A 169 -2.84 -7.01 11.19
N GLU A 170 -2.98 -7.81 10.13
CA GLU A 170 -3.73 -7.45 8.91
C GLU A 170 -5.15 -8.04 8.88
N ALA A 171 -5.55 -8.73 9.96
CA ALA A 171 -6.88 -9.32 10.06
C ALA A 171 -7.98 -8.25 10.02
N SER A 172 -8.93 -8.43 9.11
CA SER A 172 -10.08 -7.55 8.89
C SER A 172 -11.31 -8.36 8.46
N GLY A 173 -12.45 -7.69 8.28
CA GLY A 173 -13.70 -8.36 7.88
C GLY A 173 -13.59 -9.10 6.54
N GLU A 174 -12.76 -8.61 5.61
CA GLU A 174 -12.62 -9.19 4.27
C GLU A 174 -11.27 -9.89 4.06
N SER A 175 -10.45 -9.97 5.11
CA SER A 175 -9.09 -10.47 4.99
C SER A 175 -8.98 -11.97 4.72
N GLY A 176 -7.82 -12.35 4.19
CA GLY A 176 -7.30 -13.69 4.14
C GLY A 176 -7.22 -14.25 2.74
N GLY A 177 -6.03 -14.68 2.34
CA GLY A 177 -5.85 -15.46 1.12
C GLY A 177 -5.54 -14.64 -0.11
N MET A 178 -5.79 -15.25 -1.27
CA MET A 178 -5.57 -14.62 -2.56
C MET A 178 -6.79 -13.77 -2.94
N HIS A 179 -6.56 -12.49 -3.18
CA HIS A 179 -7.58 -11.57 -3.65
C HIS A 179 -7.59 -11.42 -5.16
N VAL A 180 -6.47 -11.72 -5.83
CA VAL A 180 -6.36 -11.74 -7.30
C VAL A 180 -5.81 -13.08 -7.71
N ALA A 181 -6.46 -13.75 -8.67
CA ALA A 181 -6.02 -15.05 -9.16
C ALA A 181 -4.62 -14.98 -9.82
N PRO A 182 -3.76 -15.99 -9.64
CA PRO A 182 -2.55 -16.11 -10.44
C PRO A 182 -2.89 -16.38 -11.91
N VAL A 183 -1.95 -16.11 -12.81
CA VAL A 183 -2.17 -16.22 -14.25
C VAL A 183 -1.09 -17.10 -14.86
N ILE A 184 -1.49 -18.11 -15.64
CA ILE A 184 -0.57 -18.97 -16.38
C ILE A 184 -0.57 -18.59 -17.87
N GLY A 185 0.55 -18.79 -18.56
CA GLY A 185 0.60 -18.62 -20.00
C GLY A 185 1.98 -18.90 -20.57
N ALA A 186 2.15 -18.58 -21.85
CA ALA A 186 3.47 -18.54 -22.47
C ALA A 186 4.37 -17.51 -21.74
N ALA A 187 5.65 -17.84 -21.58
CA ALA A 187 6.57 -17.07 -20.74
C ALA A 187 6.71 -15.60 -21.18
N ASP A 188 6.66 -15.33 -22.48
CA ASP A 188 6.75 -13.99 -23.04
C ASP A 188 5.46 -13.17 -22.82
N ALA A 189 4.28 -13.77 -22.95
CA ALA A 189 3.02 -13.12 -22.59
C ALA A 189 2.91 -12.86 -21.08
N ILE A 190 3.39 -13.78 -20.24
CA ILE A 190 3.50 -13.57 -18.80
C ILE A 190 4.47 -12.43 -18.48
N GLN A 191 5.56 -12.28 -19.24
CA GLN A 191 6.48 -11.16 -19.06
C GLN A 191 5.83 -9.81 -19.42
N GLN A 192 5.01 -9.75 -20.47
CA GLN A 192 4.24 -8.55 -20.81
C GLN A 192 3.18 -8.23 -19.75
N LEU A 193 2.49 -9.26 -19.23
CA LEU A 193 1.56 -9.11 -18.12
C LEU A 193 2.27 -8.57 -16.88
N HIS A 194 3.44 -9.10 -16.55
CA HIS A 194 4.25 -8.67 -15.41
C HIS A 194 4.63 -7.19 -15.49
N GLN A 195 5.05 -6.71 -16.67
CA GLN A 195 5.32 -5.28 -16.89
C GLN A 195 4.06 -4.42 -16.67
N THR A 196 2.91 -4.90 -17.12
CA THR A 196 1.62 -4.20 -16.95
C THR A 196 1.21 -4.14 -15.48
N GLN A 197 1.35 -5.25 -14.76
CA GLN A 197 1.07 -5.32 -13.32
C GLN A 197 2.01 -4.40 -12.53
N TRP A 198 3.31 -4.38 -12.85
CA TRP A 198 4.25 -3.45 -12.23
C TRP A 198 3.95 -1.99 -12.52
N LEU A 199 3.56 -1.67 -13.75
CA LEU A 199 3.14 -0.30 -14.09
C LEU A 199 1.93 0.11 -13.25
N GLN A 200 1.00 -0.81 -12.96
CA GLN A 200 -0.15 -0.54 -12.12
C GLN A 200 0.26 -0.32 -10.65
N THR A 201 1.10 -1.19 -10.08
CA THR A 201 1.68 -0.99 -8.74
C THR A 201 2.46 0.32 -8.63
N PHE A 202 3.20 0.69 -9.68
CA PHE A 202 3.91 1.96 -9.75
C PHE A 202 2.94 3.15 -9.73
N LYS A 203 1.90 3.12 -10.58
CA LYS A 203 0.89 4.19 -10.64
C LYS A 203 0.20 4.40 -9.29
N GLY A 204 -0.10 3.31 -8.56
CA GLY A 204 -0.75 3.37 -7.26
C GLY A 204 0.03 4.12 -6.19
N TYR A 205 1.36 4.00 -6.18
CA TYR A 205 2.21 4.57 -5.11
C TYR A 205 3.15 5.70 -5.58
N VAL A 206 3.09 6.13 -6.86
CA VAL A 206 3.99 7.17 -7.37
C VAL A 206 3.84 8.50 -6.62
N VAL A 207 2.63 8.83 -6.18
CA VAL A 207 2.39 10.05 -5.38
C VAL A 207 3.00 9.92 -3.99
N ASP A 208 2.96 8.73 -3.38
CA ASP A 208 3.62 8.43 -2.12
C ASP A 208 5.16 8.49 -2.21
N ALA A 209 5.73 8.52 -3.42
CA ALA A 209 7.15 8.80 -3.68
C ALA A 209 7.42 10.29 -3.94
N ALA A 210 6.56 10.95 -4.73
CA ALA A 210 6.72 12.34 -5.14
C ALA A 210 6.50 13.34 -3.98
N GLU A 211 5.48 13.12 -3.16
CA GLU A 211 5.16 14.00 -2.03
C GLU A 211 6.28 14.09 -0.97
N PRO A 212 6.89 12.99 -0.50
CA PRO A 212 8.06 13.05 0.38
C PRO A 212 9.17 13.95 -0.17
N LEU A 213 9.49 13.84 -1.46
CA LEU A 213 10.51 14.65 -2.10
C LEU A 213 10.14 16.13 -2.04
N ALA A 214 8.88 16.46 -2.33
CA ALA A 214 8.38 17.83 -2.22
C ALA A 214 8.43 18.36 -0.77
N PHE A 215 8.07 17.55 0.23
CA PHE A 215 8.18 17.94 1.64
C PHE A 215 9.62 18.19 2.06
N VAL A 216 10.58 17.37 1.61
CA VAL A 216 12.01 17.60 1.87
C VAL A 216 12.49 18.89 1.21
N LEU A 217 12.08 19.16 -0.04
CA LEU A 217 12.40 20.42 -0.71
C LEU A 217 11.84 21.64 0.04
N LEU A 218 10.58 21.58 0.48
CA LEU A 218 9.98 22.63 1.31
C LEU A 218 10.73 22.79 2.64
N ALA A 219 11.18 21.71 3.27
CA ALA A 219 11.97 21.75 4.49
C ALA A 219 13.32 22.45 4.26
N ILE A 220 14.01 22.14 3.17
CA ILE A 220 15.26 22.81 2.76
C ILE A 220 15.03 24.31 2.53
N MET A 221 13.93 24.68 1.85
CA MET A 221 13.57 26.09 1.65
C MET A 221 13.35 26.81 2.98
N VAL A 222 12.64 26.20 3.94
CA VAL A 222 12.44 26.78 5.27
C VAL A 222 13.77 26.95 6.03
N VAL A 223 14.67 25.97 5.96
CA VAL A 223 16.01 26.08 6.55
C VAL A 223 16.79 27.25 5.94
N ALA A 224 16.79 27.38 4.61
CA ALA A 224 17.44 28.49 3.91
C ALA A 224 16.89 29.86 4.34
N LEU A 225 15.57 29.98 4.57
CA LEU A 225 14.98 31.20 5.13
C LEU A 225 15.49 31.51 6.53
N THR A 226 15.60 30.49 7.41
CA THR A 226 16.08 30.70 8.79
C THR A 226 17.55 31.10 8.85
N ALA A 227 18.39 30.50 8.02
CA ALA A 227 19.82 30.84 7.91
C ALA A 227 20.05 32.28 7.43
N GLY A 228 19.08 32.86 6.70
CA GLY A 228 19.12 34.24 6.21
C GLY A 228 18.99 35.33 7.27
N GLY A 229 18.80 34.97 8.55
CA GLY A 229 18.77 35.89 9.69
C GLY A 229 17.36 36.22 10.22
N THR A 230 16.42 35.27 10.16
CA THR A 230 15.08 35.47 10.75
C THR A 230 15.09 35.16 12.25
N ALA A 231 14.46 36.01 13.06
CA ALA A 231 14.26 35.75 14.50
C ALA A 231 13.21 34.65 14.80
N ASP A 232 12.42 34.24 13.79
CA ASP A 232 11.41 33.18 13.93
C ASP A 232 12.07 31.79 13.81
N SER A 233 11.91 30.92 14.81
CA SER A 233 12.43 29.54 14.79
C SER A 233 11.41 28.58 14.16
N TYR A 234 11.55 28.27 12.86
CA TYR A 234 10.71 27.29 12.15
C TYR A 234 11.13 25.83 12.32
N ARG A 235 11.85 25.51 13.40
CA ARG A 235 12.41 24.17 13.64
C ARG A 235 11.35 23.07 13.63
N TRP A 236 10.20 23.32 14.25
CA TRP A 236 9.10 22.34 14.26
C TRP A 236 8.43 22.18 12.90
N LEU A 237 8.39 23.22 12.06
CA LEU A 237 7.89 23.09 10.70
C LEU A 237 8.82 22.21 9.85
N VAL A 238 10.13 22.42 9.95
CA VAL A 238 11.13 21.56 9.28
C VAL A 238 11.00 20.12 9.77
N ALA A 239 10.94 19.90 11.09
CA ALA A 239 10.75 18.58 11.66
C ALA A 239 9.45 17.92 11.18
N ALA A 240 8.34 18.66 11.15
CA ALA A 240 7.05 18.16 10.71
C ALA A 240 7.04 17.74 9.23
N LEU A 241 7.69 18.53 8.36
CA LEU A 241 7.85 18.21 6.94
C LEU A 241 8.70 16.95 6.73
N ILE A 242 9.84 16.83 7.42
CA ILE A 242 10.70 15.65 7.31
C ILE A 242 10.03 14.40 7.88
N LEU A 243 9.38 14.50 9.05
CA LEU A 243 8.66 13.38 9.64
C LEU A 243 7.48 12.95 8.76
N LEU A 244 6.78 13.89 8.12
CA LEU A 244 5.72 13.57 7.18
C LEU A 244 6.27 12.91 5.91
N ALA A 245 7.40 13.38 5.39
CA ALA A 245 8.10 12.74 4.27
C ALA A 245 8.48 11.29 4.60
N LEU A 246 9.06 11.07 5.78
CA LEU A 246 9.41 9.74 6.28
C LEU A 246 8.17 8.86 6.45
N LEU A 247 7.08 9.39 6.99
CA LEU A 247 5.82 8.65 7.13
C LEU A 247 5.31 8.16 5.78
N ARG A 248 5.34 9.02 4.76
CA ARG A 248 4.79 8.73 3.42
C ARG A 248 5.68 7.80 2.61
N VAL A 249 7.00 7.98 2.63
CA VAL A 249 7.94 7.14 1.85
C VAL A 249 7.94 5.68 2.27
N ASN A 250 7.54 5.37 3.52
CA ASN A 250 7.44 3.98 3.99
C ASN A 250 6.46 3.15 3.16
N GLN A 251 5.39 3.73 2.60
CA GLN A 251 4.47 3.02 1.69
C GLN A 251 5.23 2.50 0.46
N VAL A 252 6.00 3.38 -0.17
CA VAL A 252 6.82 3.06 -1.33
C VAL A 252 7.86 1.99 -0.99
N LEU A 253 8.54 2.14 0.14
CA LEU A 253 9.53 1.16 0.59
C LEU A 253 8.89 -0.22 0.80
N PHE A 254 7.69 -0.28 1.39
CA PHE A 254 6.98 -1.53 1.64
C PHE A 254 6.52 -2.22 0.35
N PHE A 255 5.81 -1.49 -0.51
CA PHE A 255 5.19 -2.07 -1.71
C PHE A 255 6.16 -2.25 -2.90
N TRP A 256 7.20 -1.42 -3.03
CA TRP A 256 8.14 -1.53 -4.15
C TRP A 256 9.41 -2.30 -3.82
N THR A 257 9.87 -2.32 -2.56
CA THR A 257 11.20 -2.86 -2.22
C THR A 257 11.12 -4.10 -1.34
N PRO A 258 12.01 -5.09 -1.50
CA PRO A 258 11.98 -6.33 -0.72
C PRO A 258 12.59 -6.16 0.69
N TYR A 259 12.93 -4.93 1.11
CA TYR A 259 13.75 -4.70 2.30
C TYR A 259 12.95 -4.35 3.55
N LEU A 260 11.71 -3.90 3.40
CA LEU A 260 10.87 -3.50 4.52
C LEU A 260 9.81 -4.58 4.80
N SER A 261 9.96 -5.28 5.92
CA SER A 261 8.95 -6.24 6.38
C SER A 261 7.73 -5.53 6.96
N LEU A 262 6.60 -6.23 7.04
CA LEU A 262 5.35 -5.70 7.61
C LEU A 262 5.57 -5.22 9.05
N ARG A 263 6.29 -6.01 9.85
CA ARG A 263 6.66 -5.64 11.23
C ARG A 263 7.50 -4.37 11.26
N GLY A 264 8.51 -4.24 10.38
CA GLY A 264 9.34 -3.04 10.30
C GLY A 264 8.52 -1.81 9.89
N TYR A 265 7.66 -1.97 8.88
CA TYR A 265 6.74 -0.95 8.43
C TYR A 265 5.80 -0.48 9.55
N ASP A 266 5.13 -1.39 10.25
CA ASP A 266 4.17 -1.04 11.30
C ASP A 266 4.84 -0.37 12.52
N ILE A 267 6.05 -0.81 12.92
CA ILE A 267 6.83 -0.13 13.97
C ILE A 267 7.18 1.30 13.52
N ALA A 268 7.74 1.45 12.31
CA ALA A 268 8.14 2.76 11.81
C ALA A 268 6.92 3.69 11.68
N VAL A 269 5.84 3.23 11.06
CA VAL A 269 4.67 4.04 10.74
C VAL A 269 3.76 4.20 11.94
N THR A 270 3.25 3.11 12.50
CA THR A 270 2.15 3.15 13.48
C THR A 270 2.64 3.52 14.88
N VAL A 271 3.80 3.01 15.29
CA VAL A 271 4.35 3.24 16.64
C VAL A 271 5.13 4.54 16.72
N LEU A 272 5.98 4.85 15.73
CA LEU A 272 6.89 6.00 15.82
C LEU A 272 6.42 7.22 15.02
N LEU A 273 6.27 7.11 13.70
CA LEU A 273 6.10 8.26 12.83
C LEU A 273 4.73 8.93 13.01
N ARG A 274 3.62 8.17 13.10
CA ARG A 274 2.28 8.74 13.31
C ARG A 274 2.20 9.70 14.51
N PRO A 275 2.56 9.31 15.75
CA PRO A 275 2.49 10.23 16.89
C PRO A 275 3.48 11.39 16.78
N LEU A 276 4.69 11.15 16.28
CA LEU A 276 5.69 12.22 16.10
C LEU A 276 5.25 13.27 15.07
N VAL A 277 4.61 12.84 13.97
CA VAL A 277 4.06 13.74 12.96
C VAL A 277 2.90 14.57 13.54
N LEU A 278 1.99 13.98 14.30
CA LEU A 278 0.91 14.71 15.00
C LEU A 278 1.48 15.77 15.94
N ALA A 279 2.48 15.40 16.73
CA ALA A 279 3.16 16.29 17.66
C ALA A 279 3.86 17.45 16.93
N ALA A 280 4.69 17.12 15.94
CA ALA A 280 5.49 18.09 15.20
C ALA A 280 4.61 19.09 14.45
N TRP A 281 3.53 18.65 13.79
CA TRP A 281 2.61 19.58 13.12
C TRP A 281 1.84 20.47 14.09
N THR A 282 1.42 19.93 15.23
CA THR A 282 0.74 20.74 16.27
C THR A 282 1.67 21.84 16.79
N LEU A 283 2.94 21.53 17.03
CA LEU A 283 3.95 22.49 17.47
C LEU A 283 4.38 23.45 16.35
N ALA A 284 4.45 22.97 15.10
CA ALA A 284 4.75 23.81 13.95
C ALA A 284 3.71 24.93 13.79
N TRP A 285 2.43 24.61 13.90
CA TRP A 285 1.37 25.62 13.81
C TRP A 285 1.30 26.52 15.04
N ARG A 286 1.58 25.99 16.24
CA ARG A 286 1.74 26.81 17.45
C ARG A 286 2.77 27.92 17.24
N ASP A 287 3.95 27.55 16.74
CA ASP A 287 5.06 28.47 16.52
C ASP A 287 4.75 29.42 15.34
N TRP A 288 4.16 28.90 14.25
CA TRP A 288 3.76 29.71 13.11
C TRP A 288 2.77 30.82 13.48
N PHE A 289 1.78 30.49 14.32
CA PHE A 289 0.80 31.43 14.85
C PHE A 289 1.31 32.22 16.07
N ARG A 290 2.58 32.06 16.46
CA ARG A 290 3.26 32.77 17.55
C ARG A 290 2.52 32.64 18.88
N LEU A 291 2.09 31.42 19.19
CA LEU A 291 1.40 31.06 20.42
C LEU A 291 2.39 30.68 21.55
N ASP A 292 3.66 31.04 21.40
CA ASP A 292 4.82 30.64 22.24
C ASP A 292 4.69 31.02 23.72
N LYS A 293 3.80 31.97 24.05
CA LYS A 293 3.48 32.35 25.44
C LYS A 293 2.81 31.24 26.26
N ARG A 294 2.62 30.04 25.70
CA ARG A 294 1.96 28.90 26.35
C ARG A 294 2.90 27.69 26.43
N PRO A 295 3.86 27.68 27.37
CA PRO A 295 4.83 26.58 27.49
C PRO A 295 4.18 25.24 27.87
N TRP A 296 3.00 25.27 28.51
CA TRP A 296 2.24 24.07 28.85
C TRP A 296 1.86 23.25 27.61
N LEU A 297 1.60 23.91 26.47
CA LEU A 297 1.16 23.24 25.24
C LEU A 297 2.24 22.29 24.71
N GLY A 298 3.51 22.71 24.78
CA GLY A 298 4.64 21.84 24.40
C GLY A 298 4.74 20.60 25.28
N ARG A 299 4.58 20.76 26.60
CA ARG A 299 4.62 19.65 27.57
C ARG A 299 3.43 18.71 27.38
N ALA A 300 2.24 19.25 27.14
CA ALA A 300 1.03 18.48 26.90
C ALA A 300 1.16 17.65 25.61
N VAL A 301 1.58 18.26 24.50
CA VAL A 301 1.85 17.53 23.24
C VAL A 301 2.89 16.44 23.45
N GLY A 302 3.99 16.74 24.15
CA GLY A 302 5.02 15.75 24.48
C GLY A 302 4.47 14.57 25.29
N ALA A 303 3.70 14.84 26.36
CA ALA A 303 3.08 13.80 27.18
C ALA A 303 2.11 12.94 26.36
N LEU A 304 1.22 13.55 25.57
CA LEU A 304 0.29 12.82 24.70
C LEU A 304 1.02 11.93 23.69
N THR A 305 2.15 12.41 23.15
CA THR A 305 2.99 11.65 22.22
C THR A 305 3.60 10.42 22.89
N VAL A 306 4.16 10.58 24.10
CA VAL A 306 4.75 9.48 24.86
C VAL A 306 3.67 8.45 25.22
N ILE A 307 2.52 8.89 25.70
CA ILE A 307 1.39 8.00 26.02
C ILE A 307 0.97 7.24 24.76
N TYR A 308 0.83 7.92 23.61
CA TYR A 308 0.52 7.27 22.35
C TYR A 308 1.51 6.16 22.03
N VAL A 309 2.82 6.46 22.04
CA VAL A 309 3.87 5.48 21.71
C VAL A 309 3.80 4.27 22.65
N VAL A 310 3.63 4.50 23.95
CA VAL A 310 3.51 3.42 24.94
C VAL A 310 2.32 2.51 24.63
N PHE A 311 1.14 3.08 24.39
CA PHE A 311 -0.05 2.27 24.07
C PHE A 311 0.04 1.62 22.69
N ALA A 312 0.68 2.25 21.72
CA ALA A 312 0.98 1.65 20.43
C ALA A 312 1.90 0.44 20.57
N CYS A 313 2.93 0.50 21.42
CA CYS A 313 3.75 -0.68 21.75
C CYS A 313 2.92 -1.78 22.43
N LEU A 314 2.11 -1.43 23.44
CA LEU A 314 1.27 -2.40 24.18
C LEU A 314 0.25 -3.11 23.29
N GLY A 315 -0.27 -2.44 22.26
CA GLY A 315 -1.20 -3.03 21.30
C GLY A 315 -0.56 -4.05 20.36
N ARG A 316 0.79 -4.10 20.28
CA ARG A 316 1.49 -4.97 19.32
C ARG A 316 2.00 -6.26 19.96
N PRO A 317 1.80 -7.41 19.27
CA PRO A 317 2.14 -8.71 19.83
C PRO A 317 3.64 -8.89 20.11
N TRP A 318 4.53 -8.16 19.43
CA TRP A 318 5.97 -8.34 19.59
C TRP A 318 6.56 -7.59 20.79
N PHE A 319 5.90 -6.54 21.27
CA PHE A 319 6.34 -5.79 22.46
C PHE A 319 5.63 -6.27 23.73
N ALA A 320 4.37 -6.71 23.59
CA ALA A 320 3.58 -7.25 24.70
C ALA A 320 2.92 -8.58 24.28
N PRO A 321 3.69 -9.67 24.14
CA PRO A 321 3.16 -10.97 23.71
C PRO A 321 2.15 -11.54 24.71
N GLU A 322 2.38 -11.31 26.00
CA GLU A 322 1.52 -11.76 27.10
C GLU A 322 0.25 -10.92 27.28
N ALA A 323 0.12 -9.77 26.58
CA ALA A 323 -1.06 -8.93 26.69
C ALA A 323 -2.28 -9.66 26.12
N THR A 324 -3.31 -9.79 26.96
CA THR A 324 -4.59 -10.38 26.57
C THR A 324 -5.27 -9.55 25.48
N HIS A 325 -6.17 -10.16 24.73
CA HIS A 325 -6.96 -9.48 23.70
C HIS A 325 -7.68 -8.22 24.25
N GLY A 326 -8.19 -8.28 25.49
CA GLY A 326 -8.84 -7.15 26.15
C GLY A 326 -7.89 -5.97 26.41
N ILE A 327 -6.62 -6.23 26.76
CA ILE A 327 -5.61 -5.18 26.95
C ILE A 327 -5.27 -4.52 25.62
N LYS A 328 -5.09 -5.31 24.55
CA LYS A 328 -4.80 -4.80 23.20
C LYS A 328 -5.94 -3.91 22.68
N ALA A 329 -7.18 -4.39 22.79
CA ALA A 329 -8.38 -3.63 22.42
C ALA A 329 -8.51 -2.32 23.23
N SER A 330 -8.21 -2.36 24.53
CA SER A 330 -8.20 -1.16 25.37
C SER A 330 -7.12 -0.17 24.92
N GLY A 331 -5.95 -0.66 24.51
CA GLY A 331 -4.88 0.16 23.96
C GLY A 331 -5.29 0.87 22.67
N ASP A 332 -5.98 0.18 21.78
CA ASP A 332 -6.49 0.79 20.54
C ASP A 332 -7.53 1.89 20.82
N VAL A 333 -8.42 1.69 21.80
CA VAL A 333 -9.37 2.72 22.26
C VAL A 333 -8.64 3.94 22.82
N VAL A 334 -7.58 3.75 23.60
CA VAL A 334 -6.75 4.84 24.12
C VAL A 334 -6.09 5.60 22.97
N ILE A 335 -5.51 4.90 21.99
CA ILE A 335 -4.90 5.54 20.81
C ILE A 335 -5.92 6.38 20.04
N GLN A 336 -7.10 5.82 19.76
CA GLN A 336 -8.18 6.55 19.08
C GLN A 336 -8.59 7.80 19.87
N SER A 337 -8.73 7.69 21.19
CA SER A 337 -9.05 8.81 22.08
C SER A 337 -7.96 9.90 22.03
N LEU A 338 -6.69 9.50 22.08
CA LEU A 338 -5.56 10.43 21.97
C LEU A 338 -5.55 11.16 20.63
N ARG A 339 -5.88 10.47 19.53
CA ARG A 339 -5.97 11.11 18.20
C ARG A 339 -7.08 12.16 18.14
N VAL A 340 -8.24 11.89 18.75
CA VAL A 340 -9.33 12.88 18.88
C VAL A 340 -8.87 14.08 19.71
N VAL A 341 -8.15 13.85 20.82
CA VAL A 341 -7.57 14.94 21.63
C VAL A 341 -6.56 15.75 20.81
N PHE A 342 -5.70 15.11 20.02
CA PHE A 342 -4.79 15.79 19.10
C PHE A 342 -5.56 16.61 18.05
N ALA A 343 -6.63 16.07 17.47
CA ALA A 343 -7.46 16.79 16.50
C ALA A 343 -8.10 18.05 17.11
N ALA A 344 -8.67 17.91 18.32
CA ALA A 344 -9.24 19.04 19.05
C ALA A 344 -8.19 20.11 19.37
N LEU A 345 -7.01 19.69 19.84
CA LEU A 345 -5.90 20.59 20.14
C LEU A 345 -5.38 21.30 18.88
N TYR A 346 -5.30 20.58 17.78
CA TYR A 346 -4.87 21.07 16.49
C TYR A 346 -5.81 22.15 15.94
N LEU A 347 -7.11 21.87 15.91
CA LEU A 347 -8.15 22.83 15.51
C LEU A 347 -8.16 24.05 16.44
N TRP A 348 -7.97 23.83 17.74
CA TRP A 348 -7.89 24.92 18.72
C TRP A 348 -6.69 25.84 18.48
N VAL A 349 -5.51 25.28 18.13
CA VAL A 349 -4.32 26.07 17.75
C VAL A 349 -4.61 26.94 16.52
N ILE A 350 -5.26 26.37 15.50
CA ILE A 350 -5.64 27.10 14.27
C ILE A 350 -6.63 28.23 14.61
N ALA A 351 -7.71 27.92 15.34
CA ALA A 351 -8.73 28.89 15.72
C ALA A 351 -8.15 30.05 16.55
N LEU A 352 -7.26 29.76 17.49
CA LEU A 352 -6.59 30.77 18.30
C LEU A 352 -5.65 31.66 17.46
N GLY A 353 -4.96 31.06 16.48
CA GLY A 353 -4.11 31.79 15.55
C GLY A 353 -4.90 32.80 14.71
N VAL A 354 -6.02 32.36 14.12
CA VAL A 354 -6.91 33.18 13.30
C VAL A 354 -7.56 34.30 14.11
N THR A 355 -8.12 33.98 15.28
CA THR A 355 -8.83 34.96 16.13
C THR A 355 -7.93 36.05 16.70
N ARG A 356 -6.65 35.75 16.97
CA ARG A 356 -5.71 36.74 17.51
C ARG A 356 -5.11 37.69 16.48
N SER A 357 -5.08 37.30 15.21
CA SER A 357 -4.43 38.09 14.16
C SER A 357 -5.08 37.81 12.81
N PRO A 358 -6.27 38.39 12.54
CA PRO A 358 -7.03 38.15 11.33
C PRO A 358 -6.41 38.92 10.15
N LYS A 359 -5.25 38.46 9.69
CA LYS A 359 -4.56 38.96 8.48
C LYS A 359 -4.76 37.96 7.35
N PRO A 360 -4.75 38.39 6.07
CA PRO A 360 -4.85 37.47 4.92
C PRO A 360 -3.83 36.32 4.97
N SER A 361 -2.59 36.60 5.40
CA SER A 361 -1.55 35.58 5.58
C SER A 361 -1.89 34.52 6.64
N THR A 362 -2.64 34.89 7.68
CA THR A 362 -3.08 33.98 8.74
C THR A 362 -4.16 33.03 8.23
N TRP A 363 -5.08 33.53 7.41
CA TRP A 363 -6.11 32.71 6.76
C TRP A 363 -5.50 31.71 5.78
N LEU A 364 -4.52 32.13 4.97
CA LEU A 364 -3.78 31.20 4.10
C LEU A 364 -3.02 30.13 4.91
N ALA A 365 -2.41 30.51 6.03
CA ALA A 365 -1.76 29.55 6.92
C ALA A 365 -2.76 28.59 7.57
N ALA A 366 -3.94 29.06 7.97
CA ALA A 366 -5.00 28.22 8.50
C ALA A 366 -5.52 27.23 7.44
N LEU A 367 -5.68 27.67 6.19
CA LEU A 367 -6.02 26.80 5.08
C LEU A 367 -4.94 25.72 4.87
N ALA A 368 -3.66 26.08 4.90
CA ALA A 368 -2.56 25.13 4.81
C ALA A 368 -2.58 24.12 5.98
N ALA A 369 -2.86 24.60 7.21
CA ALA A 369 -3.00 23.74 8.39
C ALA A 369 -4.18 22.77 8.26
N ILE A 370 -5.32 23.22 7.71
CA ILE A 370 -6.48 22.36 7.44
C ILE A 370 -6.11 21.30 6.40
N LEU A 371 -5.46 21.69 5.29
CA LEU A 371 -5.08 20.76 4.22
C LEU A 371 -4.14 19.66 4.71
N VAL A 372 -3.09 20.00 5.46
CA VAL A 372 -2.24 18.94 6.04
C VAL A 372 -2.99 18.13 7.10
N GLY A 373 -3.86 18.79 7.88
CA GLY A 373 -4.75 18.17 8.86
C GLY A 373 -5.66 17.09 8.28
N ILE A 374 -6.15 17.25 7.05
CA ILE A 374 -6.97 16.23 6.35
C ILE A 374 -6.23 14.89 6.25
N GLY A 375 -4.93 14.90 6.00
CA GLY A 375 -4.12 13.69 5.96
C GLY A 375 -3.71 13.18 7.36
N LEU A 376 -3.43 14.09 8.30
CA LEU A 376 -3.06 13.74 9.68
C LEU A 376 -4.18 13.01 10.43
N PHE A 377 -5.43 13.44 10.20
CA PHE A 377 -6.63 12.93 10.86
C PHE A 377 -7.50 12.11 9.91
N ALA A 378 -6.85 11.37 9.00
CA ALA A 378 -7.56 10.62 7.97
C ALA A 378 -8.50 9.56 8.55
N THR A 379 -8.09 8.88 9.63
CA THR A 379 -8.90 7.88 10.33
C THR A 379 -10.19 8.48 10.90
N GLU A 380 -10.08 9.65 11.53
CA GLU A 380 -11.21 10.37 12.13
C GLU A 380 -12.20 10.83 11.05
N LEU A 381 -11.70 11.33 9.92
CA LEU A 381 -12.55 11.71 8.79
C LEU A 381 -13.27 10.51 8.16
N SER A 382 -12.60 9.35 8.07
CA SER A 382 -13.25 8.12 7.59
C SER A 382 -14.33 7.64 8.56
N ALA A 383 -14.12 7.77 9.87
CA ALA A 383 -15.13 7.47 10.89
C ALA A 383 -16.36 8.41 10.80
N LEU A 384 -16.20 9.61 10.24
CA LEU A 384 -17.29 10.54 9.93
C LEU A 384 -17.96 10.27 8.58
N GLY A 385 -17.60 9.17 7.89
CA GLY A 385 -18.18 8.78 6.61
C GLY A 385 -17.59 9.50 5.39
N VAL A 386 -16.47 10.23 5.55
CA VAL A 386 -15.78 10.85 4.41
C VAL A 386 -14.95 9.78 3.69
N PRO A 387 -15.17 9.53 2.38
CA PRO A 387 -14.39 8.56 1.64
C PRO A 387 -12.88 8.80 1.75
N GLY A 388 -12.12 7.72 1.89
CA GLY A 388 -10.68 7.76 2.01
C GLY A 388 -9.95 7.79 0.67
N ILE A 389 -10.51 7.12 -0.34
CA ILE A 389 -9.90 6.89 -1.66
C ILE A 389 -10.97 7.04 -2.73
N TRP A 390 -10.61 7.64 -3.87
CA TRP A 390 -11.41 7.68 -5.10
C TRP A 390 -10.66 7.01 -6.23
N PHE A 391 -11.36 6.58 -7.28
CA PHE A 391 -10.77 5.83 -8.39
C PHE A 391 -10.93 6.55 -9.74
N PRO A 392 -10.39 7.77 -9.91
CA PRO A 392 -10.42 8.44 -11.22
C PRO A 392 -9.72 7.56 -12.27
N TYR A 393 -10.44 7.22 -13.33
CA TYR A 393 -9.95 6.35 -14.41
C TYR A 393 -9.44 4.98 -13.90
N GLY A 394 -10.00 4.46 -12.81
CA GLY A 394 -9.63 3.16 -12.24
C GLY A 394 -8.33 3.14 -11.44
N THR A 395 -7.72 4.29 -11.15
CA THR A 395 -6.53 4.38 -10.29
C THR A 395 -6.91 4.94 -8.92
N GLY A 396 -6.57 4.23 -7.86
CA GLY A 396 -6.81 4.69 -6.49
C GLY A 396 -6.00 5.95 -6.17
N VAL A 397 -6.69 7.01 -5.73
CA VAL A 397 -6.09 8.26 -5.26
C VAL A 397 -6.71 8.61 -3.92
N SER A 398 -5.87 8.69 -2.88
CA SER A 398 -6.32 8.96 -1.52
C SER A 398 -6.64 10.44 -1.29
N ARG A 399 -7.52 10.68 -0.32
CA ARG A 399 -7.83 12.03 0.19
C ARG A 399 -6.59 12.77 0.65
N SER A 400 -5.68 12.06 1.31
CA SER A 400 -4.42 12.63 1.78
C SER A 400 -3.57 13.13 0.61
N GLN A 401 -3.51 12.36 -0.50
CA GLN A 401 -2.75 12.75 -1.69
C GLN A 401 -3.28 14.07 -2.29
N TYR A 402 -4.60 14.20 -2.46
CA TYR A 402 -5.18 15.45 -2.95
C TYR A 402 -4.91 16.64 -2.01
N ALA A 403 -5.10 16.43 -0.70
CA ALA A 403 -4.91 17.48 0.28
C ALA A 403 -3.44 17.92 0.38
N TYR A 404 -2.51 16.97 0.31
CA TYR A 404 -1.08 17.23 0.34
C TYR A 404 -0.56 17.91 -0.92
N ALA A 405 -1.05 17.54 -2.11
CA ALA A 405 -0.72 18.26 -3.34
C ALA A 405 -1.07 19.75 -3.25
N LEU A 406 -2.27 20.07 -2.75
CA LEU A 406 -2.70 21.46 -2.57
C LEU A 406 -1.94 22.17 -1.44
N PHE A 407 -1.67 21.45 -0.35
CA PHE A 407 -0.86 21.95 0.76
C PHE A 407 0.57 22.30 0.34
N ILE A 408 1.23 21.46 -0.47
CA ILE A 408 2.59 21.67 -0.97
C ILE A 408 2.65 22.99 -1.74
N ALA A 409 1.73 23.19 -2.69
CA ALA A 409 1.65 24.43 -3.48
C ALA A 409 1.40 25.66 -2.60
N LEU A 410 0.47 25.56 -1.64
CA LEU A 410 0.13 26.65 -0.74
C LEU A 410 1.29 27.01 0.21
N LEU A 411 1.95 26.02 0.78
CA LEU A 411 3.08 26.23 1.67
C LEU A 411 4.28 26.82 0.91
N PHE A 412 4.52 26.37 -0.32
CA PHE A 412 5.52 26.96 -1.21
C PHE A 412 5.28 28.47 -1.40
N VAL A 413 4.04 28.87 -1.71
CA VAL A 413 3.66 30.28 -1.85
C VAL A 413 3.85 31.06 -0.53
N LEU A 414 3.47 30.48 0.62
CA LEU A 414 3.66 31.10 1.92
C LEU A 414 5.14 31.34 2.25
N ILE A 415 6.00 30.38 1.93
CA ILE A 415 7.46 30.48 2.07
C ILE A 415 8.01 31.61 1.17
N LEU A 416 7.56 31.69 -0.09
CA LEU A 416 7.98 32.76 -1.01
C LEU A 416 7.51 34.16 -0.57
N ILE A 417 6.27 34.31 -0.13
CA ILE A 417 5.76 35.59 0.38
C ILE A 417 6.60 36.07 1.57
N ARG A 418 6.98 35.14 2.46
CA ARG A 418 7.85 35.43 3.60
C ARG A 418 9.27 35.80 3.16
N SER A 419 9.83 35.12 2.16
CA SER A 419 11.17 35.38 1.64
C SER A 419 11.28 36.79 1.03
N VAL A 420 10.32 37.17 0.19
CA VAL A 420 10.23 38.52 -0.40
C VAL A 420 10.01 39.58 0.67
N GLY A 421 9.14 39.30 1.65
CA GLY A 421 8.89 40.20 2.77
C GLY A 421 10.14 40.47 3.62
N TYR A 422 11.08 39.53 3.68
CA TYR A 422 12.36 39.69 4.37
C TYR A 422 13.38 40.45 3.50
N ALA A 423 13.48 40.11 2.21
CA ALA A 423 14.35 40.81 1.27
C ALA A 423 14.01 42.31 1.14
N ARG A 424 12.74 42.69 1.31
CA ARG A 424 12.30 44.11 1.32
C ARG A 424 12.58 44.86 2.63
N ARG A 425 12.93 44.16 3.71
CA ARG A 425 13.21 44.75 5.03
C ARG A 425 14.70 44.91 5.33
N LYS A 426 15.55 44.19 4.59
CA LYS A 426 16.97 44.51 4.44
C LYS A 426 17.10 45.62 3.42
#